data_AF-A0A6A5GIA1-F1
#
_entry.id   AF-A0A6A5GIA1-F1
#
_cell.length_a   1.000
_cell.length_b   1.000
_cell.length_c   1.000
_cell.angle_alpha   90.00
_cell.angle_beta   90.00
_cell.angle_gamma   90.00
#
_symmetry.space_group_name_H-M   'P 1'
#
loop_
_entity.id
_entity.type
_entity.pdbx_description
1 polymer ?
#
loop_
_entity_poly.entity_id
_entity_poly.type
_entity_poly.pdbx_seq_one_letter_code
_entity_poly.pdbx_strand_id
1 'polypeptide(L)' 'MSHDKLVGLGLLIAVASILNWIGVFTQCWLYDNDYYQQECAGIVPFYTTEVNWLAASSWLMFITVALSFIIISLYFVTL' A
#
# COMPACT_ATOMS: atom_id res chain seq x y z
N MET A 1 -9.89 7.83 -27.03
CA MET A 1 -9.15 8.71 -26.09
C MET A 1 -7.82 9.06 -26.76
N SER A 2 -7.29 10.28 -26.62
CA SER A 2 -5.99 10.63 -27.22
C SER A 2 -4.87 9.76 -26.65
N HIS A 3 -3.91 9.32 -27.46
CA HIS A 3 -2.77 8.50 -27.05
C HIS A 3 -2.01 9.11 -25.85
N ASP A 4 -1.82 10.43 -25.84
CA ASP A 4 -1.13 11.12 -24.75
C ASP A 4 -1.86 10.97 -23.40
N LYS A 5 -3.19 10.92 -23.43
CA LYS A 5 -4.02 10.75 -22.23
C LYS A 5 -3.94 9.32 -21.69
N LEU A 6 -3.81 8.33 -22.57
CA LEU A 6 -3.64 6.93 -22.18
C LEU A 6 -2.26 6.74 -21.53
N VAL A 7 -1.19 7.23 -22.16
CA VAL A 7 0.17 7.16 -21.61
C VAL A 7 0.27 7.87 -20.24
N GLY A 8 -0.35 9.05 -20.11
CA GLY A 8 -0.40 9.77 -18.84
C GLY A 8 -1.15 8.99 -17.73
N LEU A 9 -2.23 8.31 -18.07
CA LEU A 9 -2.97 7.46 -17.14
C LEU A 9 -2.12 6.26 -16.67
N GLY A 10 -1.44 5.58 -17.60
CA GLY A 10 -0.57 4.45 -17.26
C GLY A 10 0.57 4.85 -16.32
N LEU A 11 1.19 6.01 -16.56
CA LEU A 11 2.24 6.53 -15.69
C LEU A 11 1.71 6.84 -14.29
N LEU A 12 0.52 7.44 -14.19
CA LEU A 12 -0.12 7.72 -12.90
C LEU A 12 -0.43 6.44 -12.13
N ILE A 13 -0.98 5.42 -12.80
CA ILE A 13 -1.28 4.11 -12.20
C ILE A 13 0.01 3.49 -11.65
N ALA A 14 1.10 3.50 -12.43
CA ALA A 14 2.39 2.94 -12.01
C ALA A 14 2.94 3.66 -10.77
N VAL A 15 2.99 5.00 -10.78
CA VAL A 15 3.50 5.80 -9.65
C VAL A 15 2.64 5.60 -8.40
N ALA A 16 1.31 5.64 -8.54
CA ALA A 16 0.40 5.44 -7.43
C ALA A 16 0.55 4.03 -6.82
N SER A 17 0.72 3.00 -7.66
CA SER A 17 0.89 1.62 -7.18
C SER A 17 2.21 1.45 -6.44
N ILE A 18 3.32 2.01 -6.95
CA ILE A 18 4.63 1.97 -6.28
C ILE A 18 4.55 2.65 -4.90
N LEU A 19 3.96 3.84 -4.83
CA LEU A 19 3.79 4.57 -3.56
C LEU A 19 2.90 3.80 -2.58
N ASN A 20 1.83 3.17 -3.07
CA ASN A 20 0.98 2.31 -2.23
C ASN A 20 1.78 1.13 -1.66
N TRP A 21 2.57 0.44 -2.47
CA TRP A 21 3.37 -0.69 -2.01
C TRP A 21 4.40 -0.28 -0.96
N ILE A 22 5.14 0.81 -1.22
CA ILE A 22 6.12 1.35 -0.27
C ILE A 22 5.41 1.75 1.04
N GLY A 23 4.25 2.39 0.96
CA GLY A 23 3.47 2.80 2.13
C GLY A 23 2.94 1.63 2.95
N VAL A 24 2.52 0.54 2.32
CA VAL A 24 2.00 -0.65 3.01
C VAL A 24 3.12 -1.48 3.64
N PHE A 25 4.25 -1.63 2.96
CA PHE A 25 5.38 -2.43 3.45
C PHE A 25 6.41 -1.62 4.24
N THR A 26 6.12 -0.35 4.55
CA THR A 26 6.98 0.42 5.45
C THR A 26 6.93 -0.13 6.87
N GLN A 27 8.09 -0.22 7.49
CA GLN A 27 8.29 -0.81 8.82
C GLN A 27 8.08 0.19 9.98
N CYS A 28 7.99 1.49 9.69
CA CYS A 28 7.66 2.54 10.66
C CYS A 28 6.36 3.22 10.23
N TRP A 29 5.25 2.48 10.20
CA TRP A 29 3.94 3.05 9.91
C TRP A 29 3.35 3.69 11.17
N LEU A 30 3.44 2.96 12.28
CA LEU A 30 3.18 3.46 13.62
C LEU A 30 4.51 3.82 14.26
N TYR A 31 4.59 5.04 14.77
CA TYR A 31 5.72 5.52 15.53
C TYR A 31 5.21 5.98 16.89
N ASP A 32 5.73 5.35 17.94
CA ASP A 32 5.55 5.81 19.31
C ASP A 32 6.91 6.20 19.89
N ASN A 33 6.93 7.31 20.59
CA ASN A 33 8.13 7.87 21.22
C ASN A 33 7.79 8.16 22.68
N ASP A 34 8.11 7.20 23.52
CA ASP A 34 8.08 7.39 24.96
C ASP A 34 9.50 7.65 25.46
N TYR A 35 9.64 8.33 26.61
CA TYR A 35 10.89 8.93 27.09
C TYR A 35 12.09 7.95 27.19
N TYR A 36 11.83 6.63 27.15
CA TYR A 36 12.82 5.56 27.28
C TYR A 36 12.88 4.60 26.08
N GLN A 37 11.91 4.60 25.16
CA GLN A 37 11.86 3.65 24.03
C GLN A 37 11.24 4.29 22.78
N GLN A 38 11.91 4.08 21.65
CA GLN A 38 11.36 4.33 20.32
C GLN A 38 10.85 3.01 19.76
N GLU A 39 9.54 2.89 19.60
CA GLU A 39 8.93 1.73 18.99
C GLU A 39 8.38 2.11 17.61
N CYS A 40 8.95 1.48 16.58
CA CYS A 40 8.44 1.51 15.22
C CYS A 40 7.77 0.19 14.91
N ALA A 41 6.54 0.23 14.42
CA ALA A 41 5.84 -0.94 13.92
C ALA A 41 5.30 -0.71 12.50
N GLY A 42 5.41 -1.74 11.67
CA GLY A 42 4.75 -1.78 10.37
C GLY A 42 3.26 -2.06 10.54
N ILE A 43 2.44 -1.62 9.56
CA ILE A 43 1.00 -1.90 9.58
C ILE A 43 0.68 -3.35 9.24
N VAL A 44 1.51 -4.01 8.43
CA VAL A 44 1.41 -5.44 8.16
C VAL A 44 2.15 -6.18 9.28
N PRO A 45 1.42 -6.89 10.16
CA PRO A 45 2.03 -7.52 11.31
C PRO A 45 2.86 -8.75 10.92
N PHE A 46 4.03 -8.91 11.55
CA PHE A 46 4.84 -10.14 11.46
C PHE A 46 4.49 -11.16 12.55
N TYR A 47 3.67 -10.76 13.53
CA TYR A 47 3.30 -11.56 14.70
C TYR A 47 1.76 -11.62 14.83
N THR A 48 1.23 -12.43 15.74
CA THR A 48 -0.21 -12.74 15.83
C THR A 48 -0.88 -12.12 17.07
N THR A 49 -0.20 -11.21 17.76
CA THR A 49 -0.62 -10.64 19.05
C THR A 49 -1.17 -9.22 18.93
N GLU A 50 -1.50 -8.82 17.70
CA GLU A 50 -1.94 -7.47 17.35
C GLU A 50 -3.33 -7.14 17.94
N VAL A 51 -3.55 -5.87 18.26
CA VAL A 51 -4.87 -5.34 18.59
C VAL A 51 -5.82 -5.42 17.39
N ASN A 52 -7.11 -5.71 17.64
CA ASN A 52 -8.09 -6.00 16.59
C ASN A 52 -8.20 -4.91 15.50
N TRP A 53 -8.03 -3.63 15.86
CA TRP A 53 -8.09 -2.54 14.89
C TRP A 53 -6.89 -2.55 13.94
N LEU A 54 -5.69 -2.87 14.45
CA LEU A 54 -4.47 -2.93 13.66
C LEU A 54 -4.51 -4.13 12.71
N ALA A 55 -5.03 -5.26 13.17
CA ALA A 55 -5.29 -6.42 12.31
C ALA A 55 -6.26 -6.07 11.17
N ALA A 56 -7.40 -5.45 11.46
CA ALA A 56 -8.36 -5.04 10.43
C ALA A 56 -7.76 -4.04 9.42
N SER A 57 -7.03 -3.03 9.91
CA SER A 57 -6.34 -2.06 9.06
C SER A 57 -5.29 -2.71 8.17
N SER A 58 -4.53 -3.69 8.69
CA SER A 58 -3.52 -4.43 7.92
C SER A 58 -4.13 -5.18 6.73
N TRP A 59 -5.30 -5.80 6.93
CA TRP A 59 -5.99 -6.54 5.88
C TRP A 59 -6.50 -5.60 4.78
N LEU A 60 -7.07 -4.46 5.15
CA LEU A 60 -7.51 -3.46 4.19
C LEU A 60 -6.34 -2.93 3.37
N MET A 61 -5.22 -2.62 4.02
CA MET A 61 -3.99 -2.18 3.35
C MET A 61 -3.45 -3.24 2.39
N PHE A 62 -3.44 -4.51 2.78
CA PHE A 62 -3.03 -5.60 1.90
C PHE A 62 -3.99 -5.79 0.70
N ILE A 63 -5.29 -5.63 0.91
CA ILE A 63 -6.29 -5.65 -0.17
C ILE A 63 -6.02 -4.52 -1.18
N THR A 64 -5.60 -3.33 -0.73
CA THR A 64 -5.25 -2.24 -1.68
C THR A 64 -4.09 -2.62 -2.60
N VAL A 65 -3.11 -3.39 -2.10
CA VAL A 65 -1.99 -3.90 -2.91
C VAL A 65 -2.52 -4.88 -3.94
N ALA A 66 -3.37 -5.84 -3.55
CA ALA A 66 -3.98 -6.78 -4.49
C ALA A 66 -4.80 -6.06 -5.57
N LEU A 67 -5.60 -5.05 -5.19
CA LEU A 67 -6.38 -4.24 -6.14
C LEU A 67 -5.49 -3.46 -7.10
N SER A 68 -4.33 -2.96 -6.66
CA SER A 68 -3.39 -2.28 -7.56
C SER A 68 -2.87 -3.19 -8.66
N PHE A 69 -2.60 -4.48 -8.36
CA PHE A 69 -2.24 -5.46 -9.39
C PHE A 69 -3.37 -5.72 -10.39
N ILE A 70 -4.62 -5.77 -9.91
CA ILE A 70 -5.80 -5.93 -10.78
C ILE A 70 -5.93 -4.71 -11.69
N ILE A 71 -5.78 -3.49 -11.17
CA ILE A 71 -5.86 -2.25 -11.95
C ILE A 71 -4.77 -2.21 -13.03
N ILE A 72 -3.53 -2.55 -12.68
CA ILE A 72 -2.42 -2.64 -13.64
C ILE A 72 -2.73 -3.68 -14.72
N SER A 73 -3.18 -4.87 -14.33
CA SER A 73 -3.51 -5.96 -15.26
C SER A 73 -4.63 -5.56 -16.22
N LEU A 74 -5.70 -4.94 -15.71
CA LEU A 74 -6.81 -4.43 -16.52
C LEU A 74 -6.36 -3.33 -17.46
N TYR A 75 -5.50 -2.42 -17.01
CA TYR A 75 -4.94 -1.37 -17.86
C TYR A 75 -4.17 -1.95 -19.05
N PHE A 76 -3.37 -3.01 -18.87
CA PHE A 76 -2.64 -3.65 -19.98
C PHE A 76 -3.50 -4.55 -20.87
N VAL A 77 -4.55 -5.19 -20.35
CA VAL A 77 -5.43 -6.05 -21.16
C VAL A 77 -6.41 -5.24 -22.01
N THR A 78 -6.84 -4.07 -21.53
CA THR A 78 -7.84 -3.22 -22.21
C THR A 78 -7.25 -2.22 -23.20
N LEU A 79 -5.93 -2.06 -23.21
CA LEU A 79 -5.18 -1.12 -24.04
C LEU A 79 -4.50 -1.84 -25.20
#